data_AF-A0A7W4ERZ7-F1
#
_entry.id   AF-A0A7W4ERZ7-F1
#
_cell.length_a   1.000
_cell.length_b   1.000
_cell.length_c   1.000
_cell.angle_alpha   90.00
_cell.angle_beta   90.00
_cell.angle_gamma   90.00
#
_symmetry.space_group_name_H-M   'P 1'
#
loop_
_entity.id
_entity.type
_entity.pdbx_description
1 polymer ?
#
loop_
_entity_poly.entity_id
_entity_poly.type
_entity_poly.pdbx_seq_one_letter_code
_entity_poly.pdbx_strand_id
1 'polypeptide(L)'
;MVKLFFKDKPIIGLDINYTGVKVMAINQKHADVRGYGSVDLDPVKTQEALDTDDHEYLREHIANMFRDRIIGSLPSNHVVIGLPTSRTYSRTFTLPASEEKHIASAAQLEVERYIPVPSDSLYTDYEIIKRTKETLMVVVSAAPRALVDTVTQVAKEVDLRPVAVEPSMNAVARILTKTEEGNRTTLVIDVGATSTDIAVLEDSAILITGSANVGGNNFTLDIASKMQVSLEKAHQYKVLNGLGQSDDHDKIEAALKPSLGRIVGEAKKVIRYYSERISEDKKIEQILIVGGGANMPGIGEYFTNAFILPARVASPWQDLDFGSLEKPHRQFRPRYITVAGLASVRPSEVKK
;
A
#
# COMPACT_ATOMS: atom_id res chain seq x y z
N MET A 1 -11.00 38.15 -16.62
CA MET A 1 -9.61 38.49 -16.95
C MET A 1 -8.79 37.21 -16.92
N VAL A 2 -8.40 36.77 -18.12
CA VAL A 2 -7.52 35.66 -18.52
C VAL A 2 -7.15 34.57 -17.49
N LYS A 3 -7.79 33.38 -17.58
CA LYS A 3 -7.22 32.12 -17.10
C LYS A 3 -6.06 31.73 -18.04
N LEU A 4 -4.90 32.34 -17.83
CA LEU A 4 -3.69 32.09 -18.62
C LEU A 4 -3.11 30.71 -18.21
N PHE A 5 -3.54 29.65 -18.90
CA PHE A 5 -2.85 28.36 -19.10
C PHE A 5 -2.35 27.51 -17.91
N PHE A 6 -3.11 27.34 -16.82
CA PHE A 6 -2.96 26.12 -16.01
C PHE A 6 -3.96 25.06 -16.49
N LYS A 7 -3.56 24.26 -17.49
CA LYS A 7 -4.23 22.99 -17.74
C LYS A 7 -3.86 22.04 -16.60
N ASP A 8 -4.86 21.42 -15.98
CA ASP A 8 -4.62 20.28 -15.09
C ASP A 8 -3.85 19.23 -15.87
N LYS A 9 -2.56 19.11 -15.57
CA LYS A 9 -1.74 18.06 -16.17
C LYS A 9 -2.20 16.72 -15.60
N PRO A 10 -2.31 15.67 -16.42
CA PRO A 10 -2.56 14.33 -15.92
C PRO A 10 -1.53 13.96 -14.86
N ILE A 11 -1.93 13.12 -13.91
CA ILE A 11 -1.06 12.61 -12.86
C ILE A 11 -0.86 11.12 -13.12
N ILE A 12 0.37 10.65 -12.97
CA ILE A 12 0.71 9.23 -13.00
C ILE A 12 1.05 8.77 -11.57
N GLY A 13 0.78 7.49 -11.28
CA GLY A 13 1.20 6.86 -10.02
C GLY A 13 2.56 6.19 -10.18
N LEU A 14 3.41 6.30 -9.16
CA LEU A 14 4.69 5.59 -9.08
C LEU A 14 4.81 4.91 -7.72
N ASP A 15 4.77 3.58 -7.72
CA ASP A 15 4.97 2.76 -6.53
C ASP A 15 6.43 2.29 -6.49
N ILE A 16 7.19 2.77 -5.50
CA ILE A 16 8.57 2.35 -5.23
C ILE A 16 8.56 1.45 -3.99
N ASN A 17 8.76 0.15 -4.20
CA ASN A 17 8.87 -0.83 -3.12
C ASN A 17 10.19 -1.61 -3.22
N TYR A 18 10.54 -2.36 -2.18
CA TYR A 18 11.80 -3.12 -2.10
C TYR A 18 12.02 -4.11 -3.25
N THR A 19 10.96 -4.58 -3.91
CA THR A 19 11.06 -5.67 -4.89
C THR A 19 10.74 -5.24 -6.32
N GLY A 20 10.42 -3.97 -6.52
CA GLY A 20 10.07 -3.48 -7.83
C GLY A 20 9.51 -2.07 -7.83
N VAL A 21 9.69 -1.39 -8.95
CA VAL A 21 9.02 -0.12 -9.23
C VAL A 21 7.89 -0.37 -10.22
N LYS A 22 6.76 0.29 -10.01
CA LYS A 22 5.64 0.26 -10.95
C LYS A 22 5.17 1.66 -11.25
N VAL A 23 4.75 1.87 -12.49
CA VAL A 23 4.13 3.11 -12.94
C VAL A 23 2.80 2.81 -13.58
N MET A 24 1.82 3.70 -13.40
CA MET A 24 0.52 3.60 -14.05
C MET A 24 -0.07 4.98 -14.33
N ALA A 25 -0.76 5.12 -15.44
CA ALA A 25 -1.57 6.28 -15.78
C ALA A 25 -3.03 5.84 -15.94
N ILE A 26 -3.94 6.46 -15.19
CA ILE A 26 -5.38 6.23 -15.29
C ILE A 26 -6.08 7.56 -15.56
N ASN A 27 -6.96 7.61 -16.56
CA ASN A 27 -7.92 8.69 -16.66
C ASN A 27 -9.13 8.37 -15.77
N GLN A 28 -9.22 9.11 -14.68
CA GLN A 28 -10.18 8.89 -13.60
C GLN A 28 -11.64 9.01 -14.02
N LYS A 29 -11.95 9.76 -15.09
CA LYS A 29 -13.34 9.95 -15.54
C LYS A 29 -13.98 8.67 -16.06
N HIS A 30 -13.17 7.79 -16.66
CA HIS A 30 -13.64 6.55 -17.26
C HIS A 30 -12.93 5.31 -16.71
N ALA A 31 -12.12 5.49 -15.64
CA ALA A 31 -11.24 4.46 -15.09
C ALA A 31 -10.38 3.77 -16.17
N ASP A 32 -10.02 4.53 -17.21
CA ASP A 32 -9.30 3.99 -18.36
C ASP A 32 -7.79 4.03 -18.12
N VAL A 33 -7.15 2.88 -18.22
CA VAL A 33 -5.70 2.72 -18.09
C VAL A 33 -5.06 3.16 -19.40
N ARG A 34 -4.26 4.23 -19.34
CA ARG A 34 -3.57 4.81 -20.51
C ARG A 34 -2.22 4.16 -20.77
N GLY A 35 -1.57 3.73 -19.71
CA GLY A 35 -0.30 3.02 -19.79
C GLY A 35 0.17 2.59 -18.41
N TYR A 36 1.03 1.58 -18.39
CA TYR A 36 1.64 1.08 -17.17
C TYR A 36 2.97 0.41 -17.47
N GLY A 37 3.78 0.21 -16.44
CA GLY A 37 5.05 -0.49 -16.56
C GLY A 37 5.53 -0.97 -15.19
N SER A 38 6.48 -1.89 -15.22
CA SER A 38 7.11 -2.41 -14.01
C SER A 38 8.53 -2.87 -14.26
N VAL A 39 9.36 -2.78 -13.23
CA VAL A 39 10.68 -3.42 -13.17
C VAL A 39 10.80 -4.11 -11.80
N ASP A 40 11.26 -5.35 -11.78
CA ASP A 40 11.60 -6.04 -10.53
C ASP A 40 12.98 -5.57 -10.06
N LEU A 41 13.17 -5.49 -8.74
CA LEU A 41 14.41 -5.04 -8.12
C LEU A 41 14.95 -6.08 -7.13
N ASP A 42 16.27 -6.13 -6.99
CA ASP A 42 16.94 -6.76 -5.87
C ASP A 42 16.59 -6.05 -4.54
N PRO A 43 16.06 -6.77 -3.53
CA PRO A 43 15.64 -6.16 -2.26
C PRO A 43 16.75 -5.52 -1.45
N VAL A 44 17.95 -6.10 -1.47
CA VAL A 44 19.09 -5.62 -0.67
C VAL A 44 19.61 -4.32 -1.27
N LYS A 45 19.83 -4.31 -2.58
CA LYS A 45 20.27 -3.09 -3.29
C LYS A 45 19.24 -1.97 -3.24
N THR A 46 17.95 -2.33 -3.27
CA THR A 46 16.88 -1.34 -3.14
C THR A 46 16.86 -0.72 -1.75
N GLN A 47 17.05 -1.53 -0.71
CA GLN A 47 17.13 -1.01 0.65
C GLN A 47 18.33 -0.07 0.82
N GLU A 48 19.51 -0.48 0.35
CA GLU A 48 20.72 0.36 0.35
C GLU A 48 20.50 1.69 -0.37
N ALA A 49 19.89 1.66 -1.56
CA ALA A 49 19.58 2.86 -2.33
C ALA A 49 18.48 3.75 -1.72
N LEU A 50 17.67 3.23 -0.79
CA LEU A 50 16.65 4.00 -0.06
C LEU A 50 17.16 4.56 1.28
N ASP A 51 18.26 4.02 1.80
CA ASP A 51 18.80 4.36 3.11
C ASP A 51 20.14 5.14 3.02
N THR A 52 20.66 5.35 1.81
CA THR A 52 21.90 6.07 1.53
C THR A 52 21.71 7.11 0.42
N ASP A 53 22.69 7.98 0.21
CA ASP A 53 22.69 8.96 -0.89
C ASP A 53 23.10 8.36 -2.25
N ASP A 54 23.43 7.06 -2.32
CA ASP A 54 23.71 6.37 -3.58
C ASP A 54 22.43 5.83 -4.20
N HIS A 55 21.88 6.63 -5.12
CA HIS A 55 20.64 6.36 -5.80
C HIS A 55 20.83 5.71 -7.18
N GLU A 56 22.06 5.37 -7.59
CA GLU A 56 22.35 4.95 -8.96
C GLU A 56 21.54 3.73 -9.37
N TYR A 57 21.44 2.74 -8.48
CA TYR A 57 20.68 1.52 -8.71
C TYR A 57 19.20 1.80 -9.01
N LEU A 58 18.54 2.64 -8.21
CA LEU A 58 17.14 3.01 -8.43
C LEU A 58 16.97 3.84 -9.70
N ARG A 59 17.81 4.87 -9.88
CA ARG A 59 17.79 5.76 -11.05
C ARG A 59 17.90 4.97 -12.34
N GLU A 60 18.85 4.05 -12.44
CA GLU A 60 19.07 3.22 -13.64
C GLU A 60 17.86 2.33 -13.94
N HIS A 61 17.35 1.59 -12.94
CA HIS A 61 16.24 0.67 -13.15
C HIS A 61 14.93 1.40 -13.50
N ILE A 62 14.69 2.56 -12.88
CA ILE A 62 13.53 3.38 -13.21
C ILE A 62 13.67 3.96 -14.62
N ALA A 63 14.83 4.52 -14.98
CA ALA A 63 15.06 5.04 -16.33
C ALA A 63 14.89 3.95 -17.42
N ASN A 64 15.42 2.75 -17.17
CA ASN A 64 15.26 1.60 -18.07
C ASN A 64 13.80 1.14 -18.16
N MET A 65 13.05 1.17 -17.04
CA MET A 65 11.60 0.87 -17.06
C MET A 65 10.84 1.84 -17.96
N PHE A 66 11.10 3.15 -17.85
CA PHE A 66 10.46 4.17 -18.69
C PHE A 66 10.83 4.05 -20.17
N ARG A 67 12.04 3.59 -20.47
CA ARG A 67 12.54 3.39 -21.84
C ARG A 67 11.94 2.15 -22.52
N ASP A 68 11.95 1.02 -21.81
CA ASP A 68 11.82 -0.29 -22.46
C ASP A 68 10.61 -1.10 -21.97
N ARG A 69 9.92 -0.68 -20.90
CA ARG A 69 8.91 -1.51 -20.21
C ARG A 69 7.55 -0.84 -20.03
N ILE A 70 7.29 0.23 -20.79
CA ILE A 70 5.97 0.89 -20.79
C ILE A 70 5.07 0.25 -21.84
N ILE A 71 3.92 -0.25 -21.38
CA ILE A 71 2.80 -0.66 -22.24
C ILE A 71 1.83 0.52 -22.30
N GLY A 72 1.49 0.97 -23.50
CA GLY A 72 0.62 2.14 -23.72
C GLY A 72 1.37 3.47 -23.66
N SER A 73 0.79 4.47 -23.00
CA SER A 73 1.37 5.82 -22.91
C SER A 73 1.22 6.42 -21.51
N LEU A 74 2.23 7.18 -21.09
CA LEU A 74 2.19 8.00 -19.89
C LEU A 74 2.02 9.47 -20.31
N PRO A 75 0.84 10.08 -20.08
CA PRO A 75 0.50 11.39 -20.66
C PRO A 75 1.13 12.58 -19.92
N SER A 76 1.94 12.33 -18.89
CA SER A 76 2.52 13.35 -18.03
C SER A 76 3.73 12.80 -17.27
N ASN A 77 4.59 13.70 -16.80
CA ASN A 77 5.66 13.42 -15.86
C ASN A 77 5.33 13.84 -14.41
N HIS A 78 4.11 14.35 -14.15
CA HIS A 78 3.68 14.70 -12.79
C HIS A 78 3.26 13.43 -12.07
N VAL A 79 3.91 13.14 -10.94
CA VAL A 79 3.83 11.83 -10.31
C VAL A 79 3.42 11.93 -8.84
N VAL A 80 2.51 11.04 -8.42
CA VAL A 80 2.27 10.76 -7.01
C VAL A 80 3.05 9.49 -6.65
N ILE A 81 3.89 9.61 -5.63
CA ILE A 81 4.78 8.54 -5.19
C ILE A 81 4.17 7.84 -3.96
N GLY A 82 4.09 6.51 -4.01
CA GLY A 82 3.72 5.69 -2.87
C GLY A 82 4.93 5.31 -2.03
N LEU A 83 4.82 5.43 -0.71
CA LEU A 83 5.81 4.93 0.24
C LEU A 83 5.35 3.60 0.85
N PRO A 84 6.25 2.62 1.07
CA PRO A 84 5.92 1.40 1.79
C PRO A 84 5.29 1.72 3.15
N THR A 85 4.11 1.15 3.45
CA THR A 85 3.39 1.49 4.69
C THR A 85 4.20 1.11 5.93
N SER A 86 4.97 0.03 5.85
CA SER A 86 5.96 -0.37 6.86
C SER A 86 7.03 0.67 7.22
N ARG A 87 7.21 1.71 6.40
CA ARG A 87 8.11 2.86 6.67
C ARG A 87 7.37 4.16 6.97
N THR A 88 6.06 4.09 7.13
CA THR A 88 5.21 5.24 7.45
C THR A 88 4.39 4.95 8.70
N TYR A 89 3.89 5.98 9.34
CA TYR A 89 3.04 5.87 10.52
C TYR A 89 1.75 6.61 10.26
N SER A 90 0.61 5.95 10.45
CA SER A 90 -0.70 6.61 10.38
C SER A 90 -1.51 6.31 11.64
N ARG A 91 -2.05 7.37 12.26
CA ARG A 91 -2.89 7.26 13.46
C ARG A 91 -4.02 8.26 13.43
N THR A 92 -5.14 7.85 14.00
CA THR A 92 -6.31 8.72 14.19
C THR A 92 -6.40 9.20 15.63
N PHE A 93 -6.75 10.46 15.81
CA PHE A 93 -7.12 11.05 17.09
C PHE A 93 -8.36 11.93 16.95
N THR A 94 -9.01 12.21 18.07
CA THR A 94 -10.22 13.02 18.13
C THR A 94 -9.96 14.27 18.97
N LEU A 95 -10.47 15.41 18.52
CA LEU A 95 -10.43 16.67 19.26
C LEU A 95 -11.81 17.35 19.24
N PRO A 96 -12.15 18.22 20.21
CA PRO A 96 -13.35 19.04 20.13
C PRO A 96 -13.35 19.93 18.89
N ALA A 97 -14.53 20.17 18.29
CA ALA A 97 -14.65 21.03 17.11
C ALA A 97 -14.25 22.48 17.36
N SER A 98 -14.31 22.94 18.62
CA SER A 98 -13.79 24.26 19.04
C SER A 98 -12.27 24.39 18.91
N GLU A 99 -11.54 23.27 18.88
CA GLU A 99 -10.08 23.21 18.88
C GLU A 99 -9.49 23.06 17.46
N GLU A 100 -10.28 23.29 16.40
CA GLU A 100 -9.83 23.15 15.01
C GLU A 100 -8.54 23.93 14.69
N LYS A 101 -8.41 25.13 15.24
CA LYS A 101 -7.21 25.97 15.09
C LYS A 101 -5.93 25.36 15.70
N HIS A 102 -6.06 24.32 16.52
CA HIS A 102 -4.96 23.65 17.21
C HIS A 102 -4.65 22.26 16.66
N ILE A 103 -5.25 21.84 15.54
CA ILE A 103 -5.02 20.51 14.95
C ILE A 103 -3.53 20.26 14.69
N ALA A 104 -2.79 21.22 14.13
CA ALA A 104 -1.37 21.04 13.83
C ALA A 104 -0.55 20.73 15.09
N SER A 105 -0.78 21.46 16.18
CA SER A 105 -0.12 21.20 17.47
C SER A 105 -0.55 19.86 18.08
N ALA A 106 -1.83 19.50 17.97
CA ALA A 106 -2.32 18.21 18.45
C ALA A 106 -1.72 17.04 17.66
N ALA A 107 -1.64 17.15 16.32
CA ALA A 107 -1.02 16.15 15.46
C ALA A 107 0.46 15.94 15.81
N GLN A 108 1.20 17.02 16.06
CA GLN A 108 2.59 16.96 16.49
C GLN A 108 2.75 16.21 17.82
N LEU A 109 1.88 16.49 18.81
CA LEU A 109 1.90 15.78 20.10
C LEU A 109 1.57 14.29 19.96
N GLU A 110 0.64 13.94 19.07
CA GLU A 110 0.32 12.54 18.78
C GLU A 110 1.49 11.80 18.13
N VAL A 111 2.23 12.46 17.23
CA VAL A 111 3.47 11.92 16.64
C VAL A 111 4.52 11.68 17.72
N GLU A 112 4.81 12.67 18.56
CA GLU A 112 5.82 12.57 19.64
C GLU A 112 5.50 11.51 20.69
N ARG A 113 4.21 11.25 20.94
CA ARG A 113 3.78 10.25 21.92
C ARG A 113 3.96 8.81 21.42
N TYR A 114 3.77 8.57 20.13
CA TYR A 114 3.57 7.21 19.61
C TYR A 114 4.58 6.75 18.55
N ILE A 115 5.26 7.68 17.89
CA ILE A 115 6.25 7.33 16.88
C ILE A 115 7.62 7.26 17.55
N PRO A 116 8.31 6.11 17.51
CA PRO A 116 9.60 5.90 18.19
C PRO A 116 10.77 6.52 17.41
N VAL A 117 10.57 7.71 16.85
CA VAL A 117 11.52 8.43 16.00
C VAL A 117 11.39 9.92 16.31
N PRO A 118 12.51 10.67 16.38
CA PRO A 118 12.47 12.12 16.60
C PRO A 118 11.57 12.83 15.58
N SER A 119 10.67 13.68 16.07
CA SER A 119 9.66 14.34 15.22
C SER A 119 10.26 15.31 14.21
N ASP A 120 11.44 15.87 14.49
CA ASP A 120 12.22 16.71 13.57
C ASP A 120 12.75 15.94 12.35
N SER A 121 12.98 14.63 12.49
CA SER A 121 13.39 13.74 11.39
C SER A 121 12.22 13.22 10.53
N LEU A 122 10.99 13.65 10.82
CA LEU A 122 9.78 13.25 10.11
C LEU A 122 9.19 14.41 9.30
N TYR A 123 8.66 14.08 8.11
CA TYR A 123 7.58 14.85 7.53
C TYR A 123 6.28 14.38 8.16
N THR A 124 5.42 15.31 8.57
CA THR A 124 4.12 15.05 9.18
C THR A 124 3.07 15.84 8.43
N ASP A 125 1.95 15.19 8.12
CA ASP A 125 0.76 15.83 7.56
C ASP A 125 -0.50 15.25 8.22
N TYR A 126 -1.61 15.96 8.12
CA TYR A 126 -2.87 15.54 8.73
C TYR A 126 -4.09 15.87 7.87
N GLU A 127 -5.16 15.09 8.05
CA GLU A 127 -6.43 15.33 7.39
C GLU A 127 -7.60 15.14 8.36
N ILE A 128 -8.57 16.06 8.33
CA ILE A 128 -9.85 15.89 9.00
C ILE A 128 -10.67 14.89 8.18
N ILE A 129 -10.86 13.69 8.71
CA ILE A 129 -11.59 12.59 8.05
C ILE A 129 -13.06 12.56 8.43
N LYS A 130 -13.42 13.13 9.59
CA LYS A 130 -14.82 13.26 10.03
C LYS A 130 -15.00 14.53 10.85
N ARG A 131 -16.12 15.22 10.61
CA ARG A 131 -16.54 16.41 11.36
C ARG A 131 -17.96 16.23 11.87
N THR A 132 -18.14 16.39 13.17
CA THR A 132 -19.45 16.56 13.81
C THR A 132 -19.55 17.99 14.35
N LYS A 133 -20.66 18.33 15.02
CA LYS A 133 -20.76 19.66 15.68
C LYS A 133 -19.86 19.74 16.91
N GLU A 134 -19.59 18.59 17.53
CA GLU A 134 -18.91 18.48 18.81
C GLU A 134 -17.43 18.11 18.64
N THR A 135 -17.09 17.32 17.63
CA THR A 135 -15.77 16.69 17.47
C THR A 135 -15.27 16.69 16.03
N LEU A 136 -13.94 16.66 15.92
CA LEU A 136 -13.19 16.40 14.70
C LEU A 136 -12.41 15.11 14.88
N MET A 137 -12.48 14.23 13.89
CA MET A 137 -11.62 13.07 13.80
C MET A 137 -10.55 13.39 12.76
N VAL A 138 -9.30 13.27 13.16
CA VAL A 138 -8.14 13.63 12.36
C VAL A 138 -7.21 12.44 12.24
N VAL A 139 -6.81 12.12 11.01
CA VAL A 139 -5.69 11.20 10.77
C VAL A 139 -4.41 12.02 10.64
N VAL A 140 -3.37 11.62 11.36
CA VAL A 140 -2.01 12.11 11.16
C VAL A 140 -1.21 11.01 10.45
N SER A 141 -0.42 11.41 9.45
CA SER A 141 0.55 10.55 8.79
C SER A 141 1.94 11.14 8.92
N ALA A 142 2.93 10.29 9.17
CA ALA A 142 4.32 10.68 9.26
C ALA A 142 5.23 9.71 8.51
N ALA A 143 6.29 10.25 7.90
CA ALA A 143 7.29 9.47 7.18
C ALA A 143 8.70 10.05 7.43
N PRO A 144 9.75 9.22 7.48
CA PRO A 144 11.13 9.68 7.58
C PRO A 144 11.48 10.66 6.46
N ARG A 145 12.05 11.82 6.81
CA ARG A 145 12.48 12.83 5.84
C ARG A 145 13.42 12.26 4.80
N ALA A 146 14.45 11.53 5.24
CA ALA A 146 15.42 10.87 4.37
C ALA A 146 14.74 10.02 3.28
N LEU A 147 13.75 9.20 3.64
CA LEU A 147 13.04 8.37 2.67
C LEU A 147 12.28 9.21 1.64
N VAL A 148 11.54 10.23 2.09
CA VAL A 148 10.78 11.13 1.20
C VAL A 148 11.72 11.89 0.27
N ASP A 149 12.81 12.42 0.82
CA ASP A 149 13.81 13.20 0.09
C ASP A 149 14.49 12.30 -0.97
N THR A 150 14.90 11.09 -0.62
CA THR A 150 15.47 10.09 -1.55
C THR A 150 14.51 9.76 -2.69
N VAL A 151 13.27 9.34 -2.41
CA VAL A 151 12.35 8.94 -3.50
C VAL A 151 11.96 10.11 -4.40
N THR A 152 11.85 11.32 -3.86
CA THR A 152 11.57 12.52 -4.66
C THR A 152 12.78 12.95 -5.48
N GLN A 153 13.99 12.78 -4.95
CA GLN A 153 15.24 13.05 -5.66
C GLN A 153 15.44 12.07 -6.82
N VAL A 154 15.32 10.77 -6.56
CA VAL A 154 15.36 9.70 -7.59
C VAL A 154 14.37 9.99 -8.71
N ALA A 155 13.13 10.36 -8.38
CA ALA A 155 12.11 10.69 -9.37
C ALA A 155 12.51 11.90 -10.23
N LYS A 156 13.09 12.95 -9.64
CA LYS A 156 13.57 14.13 -10.40
C LYS A 156 14.72 13.79 -11.34
N GLU A 157 15.63 12.91 -10.92
CA GLU A 157 16.77 12.46 -11.74
C GLU A 157 16.36 11.66 -12.99
N VAL A 158 15.13 11.14 -13.02
CA VAL A 158 14.54 10.47 -14.18
C VAL A 158 13.45 11.34 -14.85
N ASP A 159 13.56 12.66 -14.74
CA ASP A 159 12.70 13.67 -15.36
C ASP A 159 11.22 13.67 -14.92
N LEU A 160 10.91 13.04 -13.78
CA LEU A 160 9.59 13.14 -13.15
C LEU A 160 9.49 14.38 -12.26
N ARG A 161 8.25 14.79 -12.01
CA ARG A 161 7.89 15.90 -11.13
C ARG A 161 7.00 15.38 -10.02
N PRO A 162 7.56 15.02 -8.85
CA PRO A 162 6.76 14.64 -7.70
C PRO A 162 5.79 15.77 -7.34
N VAL A 163 4.50 15.46 -7.28
CA VAL A 163 3.46 16.42 -6.89
C VAL A 163 2.82 16.08 -5.56
N ALA A 164 2.85 14.80 -5.15
CA ALA A 164 2.52 14.36 -3.80
C ALA A 164 3.27 13.07 -3.48
N VAL A 165 3.38 12.79 -2.17
CA VAL A 165 3.89 11.54 -1.63
C VAL A 165 2.88 11.07 -0.59
N GLU A 166 2.44 9.82 -0.67
CA GLU A 166 1.47 9.25 0.28
C GLU A 166 1.88 7.84 0.72
N PRO A 167 1.44 7.37 1.90
CA PRO A 167 1.53 5.96 2.26
C PRO A 167 0.80 5.09 1.23
N SER A 168 1.42 3.99 0.80
CA SER A 168 0.87 3.09 -0.21
C SER A 168 -0.50 2.53 0.17
N MET A 169 -0.78 2.33 1.47
CA MET A 169 -2.09 1.86 1.93
C MET A 169 -3.24 2.84 1.61
N ASN A 170 -2.97 4.15 1.57
CA ASN A 170 -3.98 5.16 1.18
C ASN A 170 -4.35 4.99 -0.30
N ALA A 171 -3.37 4.69 -1.14
CA ALA A 171 -3.59 4.37 -2.54
C ALA A 171 -4.45 3.10 -2.71
N VAL A 172 -4.15 2.05 -1.94
CA VAL A 172 -4.95 0.82 -1.96
C VAL A 172 -6.38 1.10 -1.51
N ALA A 173 -6.58 1.83 -0.41
CA ALA A 173 -7.90 2.23 0.09
C ALA A 173 -8.74 2.91 -1.00
N ARG A 174 -8.13 3.85 -1.76
CA ARG A 174 -8.81 4.57 -2.85
C ARG A 174 -9.40 3.65 -3.91
N ILE A 175 -8.75 2.52 -4.21
CA ILE A 175 -9.28 1.51 -5.13
C ILE A 175 -10.37 0.69 -4.44
N LEU A 176 -10.09 0.12 -3.26
CA LEU A 176 -11.02 -0.76 -2.54
C LEU A 176 -12.37 -0.09 -2.24
N THR A 177 -12.36 1.19 -1.87
CA THR A 177 -13.57 1.98 -1.63
C THR A 177 -14.47 2.06 -2.87
N LYS A 178 -13.90 2.05 -4.09
CA LYS A 178 -14.67 2.17 -5.34
C LYS A 178 -15.19 0.82 -5.87
N THR A 179 -14.50 -0.28 -5.57
CA THR A 179 -14.67 -1.55 -6.29
C THR A 179 -15.02 -2.74 -5.41
N GLU A 180 -14.71 -2.70 -4.11
CA GLU A 180 -14.71 -3.89 -3.23
C GLU A 180 -15.60 -3.76 -2.00
N GLU A 181 -16.67 -2.97 -2.09
CA GLU A 181 -17.51 -2.62 -0.93
C GLU A 181 -16.67 -2.01 0.22
N GLY A 182 -15.59 -1.30 -0.13
CA GLY A 182 -14.69 -0.64 0.83
C GLY A 182 -15.32 0.56 1.54
N ASN A 183 -16.63 0.75 1.42
CA ASN A 183 -17.43 1.63 2.28
C ASN A 183 -17.78 0.96 3.61
N ARG A 184 -17.68 -0.37 3.72
CA ARG A 184 -17.76 -1.09 5.00
C ARG A 184 -16.47 -0.91 5.79
N THR A 185 -16.58 -1.02 7.11
CA THR A 185 -15.40 -1.02 7.98
C THR A 185 -14.58 -2.28 7.71
N THR A 186 -13.37 -2.11 7.15
CA THR A 186 -12.62 -3.19 6.51
C THR A 186 -11.22 -3.29 7.08
N LEU A 187 -10.80 -4.50 7.45
CA LEU A 187 -9.39 -4.79 7.70
C LEU A 187 -8.72 -5.12 6.37
N VAL A 188 -7.78 -4.28 5.95
CA VAL A 188 -6.97 -4.51 4.75
C VAL A 188 -5.68 -5.21 5.16
N ILE A 189 -5.34 -6.31 4.50
CA ILE A 189 -4.08 -7.05 4.67
C ILE A 189 -3.36 -7.06 3.33
N ASP A 190 -2.36 -6.19 3.17
CA ASP A 190 -1.49 -6.11 2.00
C ASP A 190 -0.27 -7.02 2.18
N VAL A 191 -0.32 -8.20 1.59
CA VAL A 191 0.77 -9.17 1.64
C VAL A 191 1.78 -8.85 0.53
N GLY A 192 2.77 -8.04 0.89
CA GLY A 192 3.92 -7.73 0.04
C GLY A 192 4.92 -8.88 -0.06
N ALA A 193 6.03 -8.64 -0.74
CA ALA A 193 7.08 -9.64 -0.91
C ALA A 193 7.93 -9.82 0.37
N THR A 194 8.26 -8.73 1.08
CA THR A 194 9.13 -8.73 2.27
C THR A 194 8.40 -8.38 3.56
N SER A 195 7.27 -7.68 3.49
CA SER A 195 6.43 -7.30 4.62
C SER A 195 4.95 -7.50 4.32
N THR A 196 4.13 -7.48 5.36
CA THR A 196 2.67 -7.44 5.27
C THR A 196 2.20 -6.20 6.00
N ASP A 197 1.55 -5.30 5.28
CA ASP A 197 0.96 -4.09 5.84
C ASP A 197 -0.51 -4.34 6.16
N ILE A 198 -0.96 -3.83 7.30
CA ILE A 198 -2.29 -4.07 7.85
C ILE A 198 -2.90 -2.73 8.20
N ALA A 199 -4.16 -2.52 7.83
CA ALA A 199 -4.83 -1.28 8.13
C ALA A 199 -6.34 -1.46 8.35
N VAL A 200 -6.94 -0.52 9.08
CA VAL A 200 -8.40 -0.38 9.12
C VAL A 200 -8.82 0.75 8.19
N LEU A 201 -9.61 0.38 7.19
CA LEU A 201 -10.28 1.29 6.25
C LEU A 201 -11.71 1.51 6.74
N GLU A 202 -12.05 2.77 7.01
CA GLU A 202 -13.42 3.21 7.33
C GLU A 202 -13.72 4.51 6.59
N ASP A 203 -14.92 4.61 6.00
CA ASP A 203 -15.41 5.84 5.35
C ASP A 203 -14.41 6.44 4.33
N SER A 204 -13.67 5.58 3.61
CA SER A 204 -12.61 5.94 2.63
C SER A 204 -11.27 6.43 3.21
N ALA A 205 -11.08 6.36 4.53
CA ALA A 205 -9.85 6.75 5.21
C ALA A 205 -9.16 5.56 5.89
N ILE A 206 -7.83 5.56 5.87
CA ILE A 206 -7.02 4.65 6.67
C ILE A 206 -6.89 5.22 8.08
N LEU A 207 -7.49 4.56 9.07
CA LEU A 207 -7.56 5.09 10.44
C LEU A 207 -6.34 4.73 11.28
N ILE A 208 -5.79 3.54 11.03
CA ILE A 208 -4.61 3.01 11.70
C ILE A 208 -3.92 2.04 10.76
N THR A 209 -2.58 2.03 10.83
CA THR A 209 -1.72 1.05 10.20
C THR A 209 -0.90 0.26 11.22
N GLY A 210 -0.51 -0.95 10.82
CA GLY A 210 0.50 -1.77 11.47
C GLY A 210 1.18 -2.63 10.42
N SER A 211 2.37 -3.16 10.72
CA SER A 211 3.12 -3.96 9.75
C SER A 211 3.80 -5.14 10.42
N ALA A 212 3.78 -6.28 9.74
CA ALA A 212 4.59 -7.43 10.07
C ALA A 212 5.76 -7.55 9.09
N ASN A 213 6.98 -7.76 9.60
CA ASN A 213 8.18 -8.02 8.79
C ASN A 213 8.19 -9.45 8.24
N VAL A 214 7.11 -9.78 7.52
CA VAL A 214 6.81 -11.07 6.91
C VAL A 214 6.07 -10.82 5.61
N GLY A 215 6.60 -11.30 4.50
CA GLY A 215 5.92 -11.26 3.21
C GLY A 215 6.02 -12.59 2.46
N GLY A 216 5.63 -12.57 1.19
CA GLY A 216 5.61 -13.75 0.32
C GLY A 216 6.97 -14.43 0.12
N ASN A 217 8.09 -13.72 0.30
CA ASN A 217 9.43 -14.32 0.24
C ASN A 217 9.71 -15.17 1.48
N ASN A 218 9.24 -14.73 2.65
CA ASN A 218 9.35 -15.53 3.88
C ASN A 218 8.57 -16.83 3.76
N PHE A 219 7.39 -16.81 3.15
CA PHE A 219 6.62 -18.04 2.88
C PHE A 219 7.41 -19.05 2.04
N THR A 220 8.09 -18.59 0.99
CA THR A 220 8.95 -19.44 0.16
C THR A 220 10.14 -19.99 0.97
N LEU A 221 10.79 -19.17 1.80
CA LEU A 221 11.89 -19.60 2.66
C LEU A 221 11.44 -20.64 3.71
N ASP A 222 10.28 -20.42 4.34
CA ASP A 222 9.73 -21.31 5.35
C ASP A 222 9.41 -22.69 4.75
N ILE A 223 8.77 -22.72 3.57
CA ILE A 223 8.48 -23.97 2.83
C ILE A 223 9.79 -24.68 2.45
N ALA A 224 10.76 -23.95 1.88
CA ALA A 224 12.04 -24.52 1.48
C ALA A 224 12.77 -25.16 2.65
N SER A 225 12.85 -24.45 3.78
CA SER A 225 13.51 -24.94 4.99
C SER A 225 12.78 -26.10 5.63
N LYS A 226 11.44 -26.04 5.76
CA LYS A 226 10.66 -27.05 6.47
C LYS A 226 10.54 -28.35 5.66
N MET A 227 10.40 -28.24 4.35
CA MET A 227 10.24 -29.39 3.45
C MET A 227 11.56 -29.86 2.82
N GLN A 228 12.67 -29.15 3.09
CA GLN A 228 14.00 -29.45 2.56
C GLN A 228 14.03 -29.52 1.02
N VAL A 229 13.41 -28.52 0.37
CA VAL A 229 13.34 -28.40 -1.09
C VAL A 229 14.04 -27.12 -1.58
N SER A 230 14.36 -27.05 -2.87
CA SER A 230 14.92 -25.83 -3.47
C SER A 230 13.95 -24.64 -3.36
N LEU A 231 14.48 -23.42 -3.40
CA LEU A 231 13.66 -22.20 -3.40
C LEU A 231 12.67 -22.15 -4.56
N GLU A 232 13.08 -22.66 -5.73
CA GLU A 232 12.21 -22.77 -6.90
C GLU A 232 11.02 -23.70 -6.64
N LYS A 233 11.29 -24.90 -6.12
CA LYS A 233 10.22 -25.87 -5.78
C LYS A 233 9.33 -25.35 -4.65
N ALA A 234 9.90 -24.69 -3.65
CA ALA A 234 9.15 -24.04 -2.58
C ALA A 234 8.26 -22.91 -3.10
N HIS A 235 8.75 -22.13 -4.07
CA HIS A 235 7.94 -21.10 -4.73
C HIS A 235 6.79 -21.72 -5.52
N GLN A 236 7.03 -22.82 -6.23
CA GLN A 236 5.98 -23.58 -6.93
C GLN A 236 4.93 -24.09 -5.94
N TYR A 237 5.32 -24.70 -4.81
CA TYR A 237 4.39 -25.11 -3.76
C TYR A 237 3.55 -23.93 -3.25
N LYS A 238 4.18 -22.78 -2.97
CA LYS A 238 3.47 -21.58 -2.52
C LYS A 238 2.41 -21.09 -3.52
N VAL A 239 2.78 -21.03 -4.81
CA VAL A 239 1.93 -20.43 -5.85
C VAL A 239 0.86 -21.38 -6.35
N LEU A 240 1.17 -22.66 -6.50
CA LEU A 240 0.26 -23.67 -7.06
C LEU A 240 -0.64 -24.30 -5.99
N ASN A 241 -0.12 -24.51 -4.78
CA ASN A 241 -0.84 -25.21 -3.72
C ASN A 241 -1.20 -24.27 -2.56
N GLY A 242 -0.23 -23.51 -2.04
CA GLY A 242 -0.43 -22.61 -0.90
C GLY A 242 -1.09 -23.31 0.29
N LEU A 243 -2.10 -22.67 0.86
CA LEU A 243 -2.99 -23.20 1.89
C LEU A 243 -4.25 -23.88 1.28
N GLY A 244 -4.29 -24.06 -0.04
CA GLY A 244 -5.36 -24.79 -0.71
C GLY A 244 -5.25 -26.31 -0.50
N GLN A 245 -6.31 -27.02 -0.88
CA GLN A 245 -6.34 -28.49 -0.84
C GLN A 245 -5.30 -29.08 -1.79
N SER A 246 -4.42 -29.94 -1.27
CA SER A 246 -3.38 -30.64 -2.04
C SER A 246 -2.76 -31.78 -1.21
N ASP A 247 -2.04 -32.69 -1.87
CA ASP A 247 -1.37 -33.82 -1.20
C ASP A 247 -0.33 -33.39 -0.15
N ASP A 248 0.30 -32.22 -0.35
CA ASP A 248 1.30 -31.66 0.57
C ASP A 248 0.70 -30.59 1.52
N HIS A 249 -0.63 -30.44 1.57
CA HIS A 249 -1.33 -29.38 2.33
C HIS A 249 -0.83 -29.26 3.77
N ASP A 250 -0.87 -30.34 4.56
CA ASP A 250 -0.47 -30.32 5.98
C ASP A 250 0.99 -29.88 6.18
N LYS A 251 1.88 -30.24 5.25
CA LYS A 251 3.30 -29.86 5.31
C LYS A 251 3.48 -28.39 4.99
N ILE A 252 2.78 -27.88 3.97
CA ILE A 252 2.84 -26.48 3.57
C ILE A 252 2.23 -25.60 4.67
N GLU A 253 1.07 -25.97 5.21
CA GLU A 253 0.44 -25.25 6.32
C GLU A 253 1.36 -25.22 7.55
N ALA A 254 1.93 -26.36 7.94
CA ALA A 254 2.87 -26.43 9.06
C ALA A 254 4.12 -25.57 8.84
N ALA A 255 4.61 -25.46 7.59
CA ALA A 255 5.72 -24.59 7.24
C ALA A 255 5.34 -23.10 7.36
N LEU A 256 4.15 -22.71 6.90
CA LEU A 256 3.70 -21.31 6.86
C LEU A 256 3.20 -20.78 8.20
N LYS A 257 2.79 -21.66 9.12
CA LYS A 257 2.21 -21.31 10.43
C LYS A 257 2.98 -20.24 11.22
N PRO A 258 4.32 -20.24 11.32
CA PRO A 258 5.04 -19.20 12.06
C PRO A 258 4.90 -17.81 11.42
N SER A 259 5.01 -17.72 10.10
CA SER A 259 4.92 -16.47 9.36
C SER A 259 3.48 -15.93 9.34
N LEU A 260 2.50 -16.80 9.10
CA LEU A 260 1.08 -16.40 9.18
C LEU A 260 0.68 -16.00 10.61
N GLY A 261 1.20 -16.69 11.63
CA GLY A 261 0.96 -16.34 13.04
C GLY A 261 1.46 -14.95 13.41
N ARG A 262 2.59 -14.50 12.82
CA ARG A 262 3.09 -13.12 12.98
C ARG A 262 2.14 -12.10 12.35
N ILE A 263 1.64 -12.36 11.14
CA ILE A 263 0.67 -11.49 10.46
C ILE A 263 -0.63 -11.42 11.28
N VAL A 264 -1.16 -12.56 11.73
CA VAL A 264 -2.37 -12.61 12.57
C VAL A 264 -2.17 -11.86 13.89
N GLY A 265 -1.01 -12.05 14.53
CA GLY A 265 -0.67 -11.36 15.77
C GLY A 265 -0.67 -9.84 15.60
N GLU A 266 -0.09 -9.33 14.52
CA GLU A 266 -0.07 -7.90 14.24
C GLU A 266 -1.47 -7.37 13.88
N ALA A 267 -2.24 -8.10 13.07
CA ALA A 267 -3.60 -7.68 12.73
C ALA A 267 -4.50 -7.62 13.98
N LYS A 268 -4.36 -8.57 14.92
CA LYS A 268 -5.07 -8.50 16.20
C LYS A 268 -4.73 -7.26 17.02
N LYS A 269 -3.48 -6.76 16.98
CA LYS A 269 -3.13 -5.49 17.63
C LYS A 269 -3.81 -4.30 16.96
N VAL A 270 -3.82 -4.27 15.63
CA VAL A 270 -4.49 -3.23 14.84
C VAL A 270 -6.00 -3.21 15.11
N ILE A 271 -6.65 -4.37 15.06
CA ILE A 271 -8.08 -4.55 15.39
C ILE A 271 -8.36 -4.03 16.81
N ARG A 272 -7.56 -4.47 17.79
CA ARG A 272 -7.73 -4.08 19.20
C ARG A 272 -7.59 -2.57 19.38
N TYR A 273 -6.59 -1.96 18.77
CA TYR A 273 -6.41 -0.50 18.87
C TYR A 273 -7.60 0.24 18.26
N TYR A 274 -8.07 -0.20 17.08
CA TYR A 274 -9.24 0.40 16.45
C TYR A 274 -10.48 0.32 17.36
N SER A 275 -10.77 -0.86 17.93
CA SER A 275 -11.94 -1.04 18.80
C SER A 275 -11.85 -0.33 20.15
N GLU A 276 -10.64 -0.17 20.71
CA GLU A 276 -10.45 0.42 22.05
C GLU A 276 -10.18 1.92 22.02
N ARG A 277 -9.70 2.49 20.90
CA ARG A 277 -9.20 3.87 20.84
C ARG A 277 -9.82 4.73 19.75
N ILE A 278 -10.40 4.15 18.71
CA ILE A 278 -10.88 4.91 17.54
C ILE A 278 -12.40 4.86 17.46
N SER A 279 -12.99 3.66 17.51
CA SER A 279 -14.43 3.47 17.34
C SER A 279 -14.94 2.36 18.25
N GLU A 280 -15.71 2.73 19.26
CA GLU A 280 -16.36 1.77 20.17
C GLU A 280 -17.60 1.13 19.53
N ASP A 281 -18.26 1.84 18.60
CA ASP A 281 -19.57 1.44 18.05
C ASP A 281 -19.49 0.69 16.72
N LYS A 282 -18.53 1.03 15.84
CA LYS A 282 -18.40 0.37 14.53
C LYS A 282 -17.45 -0.82 14.61
N LYS A 283 -17.94 -2.00 14.26
CA LYS A 283 -17.11 -3.21 14.16
C LYS A 283 -16.53 -3.37 12.76
N ILE A 284 -15.39 -4.04 12.67
CA ILE A 284 -14.84 -4.49 11.38
C ILE A 284 -15.77 -5.58 10.82
N GLU A 285 -16.19 -5.39 9.57
CA GLU A 285 -17.22 -6.21 8.91
C GLU A 285 -16.63 -7.23 7.95
N GLN A 286 -15.43 -6.97 7.42
CA GLN A 286 -14.77 -7.83 6.45
C GLN A 286 -13.24 -7.67 6.46
N ILE A 287 -12.57 -8.61 5.79
CA ILE A 287 -11.13 -8.58 5.52
C ILE A 287 -10.88 -8.61 4.01
N LEU A 288 -10.14 -7.63 3.50
CA LEU A 288 -9.70 -7.60 2.10
C LEU A 288 -8.20 -7.83 2.03
N ILE A 289 -7.81 -8.85 1.25
CA ILE A 289 -6.42 -9.27 1.10
C ILE A 289 -5.92 -8.74 -0.25
N VAL A 290 -4.79 -8.04 -0.23
CA VAL A 290 -4.21 -7.35 -1.38
C VAL A 290 -2.71 -7.62 -1.45
N GLY A 291 -2.04 -7.12 -2.50
CA GLY A 291 -0.61 -7.32 -2.70
C GLY A 291 -0.26 -8.61 -3.44
N GLY A 292 1.01 -8.74 -3.81
CA GLY A 292 1.49 -9.87 -4.62
C GLY A 292 1.33 -11.25 -3.95
N GLY A 293 1.42 -11.28 -2.62
CA GLY A 293 1.24 -12.48 -1.80
C GLY A 293 -0.23 -12.90 -1.61
N ALA A 294 -1.19 -12.04 -1.95
CA ALA A 294 -2.61 -12.38 -1.87
C ALA A 294 -3.03 -13.53 -2.79
N ASN A 295 -2.24 -13.85 -3.82
CA ASN A 295 -2.54 -14.94 -4.74
C ASN A 295 -2.29 -16.34 -4.17
N MET A 296 -1.74 -16.46 -2.96
CA MET A 296 -1.52 -17.77 -2.35
C MET A 296 -2.87 -18.49 -2.17
N PRO A 297 -3.07 -19.67 -2.78
CA PRO A 297 -4.34 -20.39 -2.66
C PRO A 297 -4.68 -20.65 -1.18
N GLY A 298 -5.96 -20.58 -0.82
CA GLY A 298 -6.43 -20.80 0.56
C GLY A 298 -6.20 -19.65 1.55
N ILE A 299 -5.52 -18.56 1.18
CA ILE A 299 -5.23 -17.44 2.11
C ILE A 299 -6.50 -16.75 2.65
N GLY A 300 -7.54 -16.64 1.83
CA GLY A 300 -8.85 -16.09 2.25
C GLY A 300 -9.53 -16.96 3.30
N GLU A 301 -9.56 -18.27 3.10
CA GLU A 301 -10.12 -19.21 4.08
C GLU A 301 -9.32 -19.21 5.38
N TYR A 302 -7.99 -19.17 5.29
CA TYR A 302 -7.12 -19.07 6.46
C TYR A 302 -7.45 -17.85 7.33
N PHE A 303 -7.54 -16.65 6.73
CA PHE A 303 -7.89 -15.45 7.49
C PHE A 303 -9.34 -15.45 7.95
N THR A 304 -10.26 -16.04 7.18
CA THR A 304 -11.65 -16.22 7.62
C THR A 304 -11.71 -17.02 8.91
N ASN A 305 -10.99 -18.14 8.98
CA ASN A 305 -10.93 -18.99 10.17
C ASN A 305 -10.18 -18.33 11.34
N ALA A 306 -9.09 -17.61 11.05
CA ALA A 306 -8.27 -16.97 12.07
C ALA A 306 -8.96 -15.80 12.79
N PHE A 307 -9.84 -15.08 12.08
CA PHE A 307 -10.52 -13.89 12.60
C PHE A 307 -12.03 -14.06 12.82
N ILE A 308 -12.64 -15.14 12.30
CA ILE A 308 -14.09 -15.34 12.29
C ILE A 308 -14.79 -14.14 11.61
N LEU A 309 -14.22 -13.71 10.48
CA LEU A 309 -14.71 -12.60 9.66
C LEU A 309 -14.63 -12.97 8.19
N PRO A 310 -15.57 -12.54 7.32
CA PRO A 310 -15.48 -12.80 5.89
C PRO A 310 -14.18 -12.22 5.31
N ALA A 311 -13.28 -13.09 4.84
CA ALA A 311 -12.02 -12.68 4.25
C ALA A 311 -11.90 -13.14 2.80
N ARG A 312 -11.51 -12.23 1.90
CA ARG A 312 -11.36 -12.51 0.47
C ARG A 312 -10.24 -11.68 -0.16
N VAL A 313 -9.70 -12.20 -1.25
CA VAL A 313 -8.72 -11.48 -2.07
C VAL A 313 -9.46 -10.45 -2.91
N ALA A 314 -9.00 -9.20 -2.87
CA ALA A 314 -9.56 -8.13 -3.70
C ALA A 314 -9.24 -8.37 -5.19
N SER A 315 -10.19 -8.08 -6.06
CA SER A 315 -10.05 -8.20 -7.50
C SER A 315 -10.69 -7.01 -8.23
N PRO A 316 -10.17 -5.77 -8.04
CA PRO A 316 -10.73 -4.55 -8.61
C PRO A 316 -10.52 -4.43 -10.14
N TRP A 317 -9.94 -5.46 -10.75
CA TRP A 317 -9.45 -5.45 -12.14
C TRP A 317 -10.53 -5.39 -13.20
N GLN A 318 -11.79 -5.59 -12.82
CA GLN A 318 -12.94 -5.44 -13.72
C GLN A 318 -13.41 -3.99 -13.83
N ASP A 319 -13.07 -3.16 -12.84
CA ASP A 319 -13.43 -1.74 -12.81
C ASP A 319 -12.35 -0.84 -13.43
N LEU A 320 -11.22 -1.44 -13.85
CA LEU A 320 -10.17 -0.77 -14.60
C LEU A 320 -10.24 -1.18 -16.07
N ASP A 321 -10.50 -0.22 -16.95
CA ASP A 321 -10.58 -0.45 -18.39
C ASP A 321 -9.21 -0.33 -19.04
N PHE A 322 -8.65 -1.46 -19.48
CA PHE A 322 -7.39 -1.48 -20.23
C PHE A 322 -7.57 -1.22 -21.73
N GLY A 323 -8.81 -1.13 -22.23
CA GLY A 323 -9.10 -0.97 -23.66
C GLY A 323 -8.38 -2.01 -24.50
N SER A 324 -7.54 -1.54 -25.43
CA SER A 324 -6.70 -2.39 -26.28
C SER A 324 -5.31 -2.71 -25.71
N LEU A 325 -4.97 -2.22 -24.51
CA LEU A 325 -3.70 -2.54 -23.87
C LEU A 325 -3.70 -3.99 -23.41
N GLU A 326 -2.55 -4.64 -23.55
CA GLU A 326 -2.34 -5.95 -22.93
C GLU A 326 -2.52 -5.80 -21.41
N LYS A 327 -3.40 -6.60 -20.82
CA LYS A 327 -3.64 -6.60 -19.37
C LYS A 327 -2.50 -7.35 -18.67
N PRO A 328 -2.06 -6.92 -17.47
CA PRO A 328 -1.15 -7.74 -16.68
C PRO A 328 -1.71 -9.14 -16.49
N HIS A 329 -0.84 -10.15 -16.58
CA HIS A 329 -1.23 -11.54 -16.35
C HIS A 329 -1.95 -11.65 -15.00
N ARG A 330 -3.01 -12.48 -14.92
CA ARG A 330 -3.92 -12.54 -13.76
C ARG A 330 -3.18 -12.66 -12.43
N GLN A 331 -2.14 -13.49 -12.38
CA GLN A 331 -1.31 -13.72 -11.19
C GLN A 331 -0.51 -12.49 -10.74
N PHE A 332 -0.22 -11.54 -11.63
CA PHE A 332 0.55 -10.34 -11.29
C PHE A 332 -0.33 -9.14 -10.99
N ARG A 333 -1.63 -9.17 -11.34
CA ARG A 333 -2.53 -8.05 -11.15
C ARG A 333 -2.53 -7.53 -9.71
N PRO A 334 -2.61 -8.37 -8.64
CA PRO A 334 -2.54 -7.88 -7.26
C PRO A 334 -1.31 -7.03 -6.92
N ARG A 335 -0.19 -7.18 -7.66
CA ARG A 335 1.00 -6.33 -7.48
C ARG A 335 0.79 -4.88 -7.95
N TYR A 336 -0.26 -4.59 -8.71
CA TYR A 336 -0.53 -3.27 -9.32
C TYR A 336 -1.57 -2.43 -8.57
N ILE A 337 -2.17 -2.94 -7.49
CA ILE A 337 -3.30 -2.26 -6.83
C ILE A 337 -2.89 -0.91 -6.25
N THR A 338 -1.70 -0.86 -5.64
CA THR A 338 -1.10 0.37 -5.10
C THR A 338 -0.90 1.41 -6.20
N VAL A 339 -0.24 1.04 -7.30
CA VAL A 339 0.03 2.00 -8.39
C VAL A 339 -1.24 2.45 -9.12
N ALA A 340 -2.26 1.58 -9.20
CA ALA A 340 -3.57 1.98 -9.70
C ALA A 340 -4.23 3.02 -8.78
N GLY A 341 -4.10 2.85 -7.46
CA GLY A 341 -4.53 3.81 -6.46
C GLY A 341 -3.83 5.16 -6.58
N LEU A 342 -2.51 5.16 -6.73
CA LEU A 342 -1.68 6.36 -6.91
C LEU A 342 -2.05 7.10 -8.20
N ALA A 343 -2.28 6.36 -9.29
CA ALA A 343 -2.74 6.92 -10.57
C ALA A 343 -4.18 7.45 -10.51
N SER A 344 -4.95 7.06 -9.49
CA SER A 344 -6.34 7.45 -9.27
C SER A 344 -6.53 8.63 -8.31
N VAL A 345 -5.44 9.27 -7.86
CA VAL A 345 -5.45 10.44 -6.95
C VAL A 345 -6.14 11.65 -7.59
N ARG A 346 -7.17 12.20 -6.97
CA ARG A 346 -7.87 13.36 -7.54
C ARG A 346 -6.96 14.58 -7.54
N PRO A 347 -7.04 15.46 -8.56
CA PRO A 347 -6.27 16.71 -8.58
C PRO A 347 -6.47 17.59 -7.34
N SER A 348 -7.63 17.51 -6.66
CA SER A 348 -7.90 18.22 -5.40
C SER A 348 -7.13 17.69 -4.20
N GLU A 349 -6.68 16.43 -4.23
CA GLU A 349 -5.86 15.83 -3.17
C GLU A 349 -4.40 16.30 -3.24
N VAL A 350 -3.96 16.78 -4.41
CA VAL A 350 -2.56 17.21 -4.67
C VAL A 350 -2.38 18.74 -4.55
N LYS A 351 -3.46 19.51 -4.66
CA LYS A 351 -3.44 20.98 -4.66
C LYS A 351 -3.64 21.62 -3.27
N LYS A 352 -3.41 20.87 -2.18
CA LYS A 352 -3.54 21.41 -0.83
C LYS A 352 -2.31 22.23 -0.44
#